data_AF-F4PFR8-F1
#
_entry.id   AF-F4PFR8-F1
#
_cell.length_a   1.000
_cell.length_b   1.000
_cell.length_c   1.000
_cell.angle_alpha   90.00
_cell.angle_beta   90.00
_cell.angle_gamma   90.00
#
_symmetry.space_group_name_H-M   'P 1'
#
loop_
_entity.id
_entity.type
_entity.pdbx_description
1 polymer ?
#
loop_
_entity_poly.entity_id
_entity_poly.type
_entity_poly.pdbx_seq_one_letter_code
_entity_poly.pdbx_strand_id
1 'polypeptide(L)'
;MRTIIFTKLDKIDFNTSTIKVKFAEPTESTDQLTEENEVFLLEDTNIEIDSVINDTDKVFIPSTLFEATKENVHVYFELEQYPFFQKAKEVIANPKGVLRFRRTLPISQMERLIASDLVVFSELLGEPLDVQVKRTNPLVSPNHTIVTVNVGNGTMAHLEYTVSEDDTEEQIEFEWSGIKQIIEFNSEEMKPIHPKSHRPHSGSRFIKSFGKIHAVTFRRCDEMKIGMMSFAHMHAYSYADSLQKIPNVEIVGIFDDDLERGQEVAEKYHTKHYTNQEIFLKEEMDAVIICSENNRHKELVLNAAKSKKHILCEKPIATTIEDAEEMIEACKENGVILQIAFPVRFSSPIVELKKLIDDGELGEIIAFRTTNRGQNPGGWFIDKDLSGGGAVLDHTVHMVDIMRWYLGKEITQVGAIVDSYFHDIDIDDAGILTLEFENGVIATHDASWSRFAESPMWGDVTIEVIGTKQTIKVDAYKEHFRMFTSGKKSLSHVFYGNDMDFGLIQDFVECVKQGREPSITGLDGLKALEVALAAYKSSEMEAAVNLVVKKV
;
A
#
# COMPACT_ATOMS: atom_id res chain seq x y z
N MET A 1 8.21 -8.56 33.85
CA MET A 1 6.88 -8.63 34.48
C MET A 1 6.18 -7.33 34.17
N ARG A 2 5.17 -7.35 33.28
CA ARG A 2 4.26 -6.22 33.10
C ARG A 2 2.91 -6.68 33.63
N THR A 3 2.41 -5.95 34.60
CA THR A 3 1.20 -6.25 35.37
C THR A 3 0.01 -5.63 34.66
N ILE A 4 -1.06 -6.40 34.44
CA ILE A 4 -2.32 -5.94 33.85
C ILE A 4 -3.44 -6.32 34.85
N ILE A 5 -4.32 -5.38 35.20
CA ILE A 5 -5.53 -5.64 36.00
C ILE A 5 -6.76 -5.43 35.14
N PHE A 6 -7.76 -6.30 35.30
CA PHE A 6 -9.15 -5.99 34.97
C PHE A 6 -10.05 -6.28 36.18
N THR A 7 -10.97 -5.35 36.49
CA THR A 7 -12.05 -5.58 37.46
C THR A 7 -13.22 -6.35 36.82
N LYS A 8 -14.15 -6.84 37.64
CA LYS A 8 -15.43 -7.41 37.19
C LYS A 8 -16.30 -6.31 36.56
N LEU A 9 -16.59 -6.46 35.27
CA LEU A 9 -17.26 -5.48 34.40
C LEU A 9 -18.65 -5.04 34.88
N ASP A 10 -19.32 -5.85 35.69
CA ASP A 10 -20.67 -5.63 36.22
C ASP A 10 -20.72 -4.67 37.42
N LYS A 11 -19.57 -4.25 37.96
CA LYS A 11 -19.48 -3.34 39.12
C LYS A 11 -19.11 -1.90 38.78
N ILE A 12 -18.97 -1.55 37.50
CA ILE A 12 -18.65 -0.18 37.07
C ILE A 12 -19.97 0.60 36.85
N ASP A 13 -20.26 1.59 37.71
CA ASP A 13 -21.35 2.55 37.46
C ASP A 13 -20.84 3.66 36.52
N PHE A 14 -21.16 3.49 35.24
CA PHE A 14 -20.62 4.31 34.15
C PHE A 14 -21.13 5.76 34.11
N ASN A 15 -21.98 6.18 35.06
CA ASN A 15 -22.49 7.55 35.06
C ASN A 15 -21.71 8.51 35.98
N THR A 16 -20.87 8.06 36.92
CA THR A 16 -20.32 8.99 37.94
C THR A 16 -18.91 8.79 38.48
N SER A 17 -18.09 7.79 38.10
CA SER A 17 -16.79 7.60 38.77
C SER A 17 -15.58 7.40 37.83
N THR A 18 -14.62 8.33 37.90
CA THR A 18 -13.20 8.07 37.58
C THR A 18 -12.61 7.21 38.70
N ILE A 19 -12.21 5.97 38.43
CA ILE A 19 -11.58 5.10 39.44
C ILE A 19 -10.06 5.29 39.39
N LYS A 20 -9.45 5.58 40.54
CA LYS A 20 -7.98 5.62 40.68
C LYS A 20 -7.43 4.24 41.04
N VAL A 21 -6.29 3.88 40.45
CA VAL A 21 -5.57 2.62 40.71
C VAL A 21 -4.37 2.90 41.61
N LYS A 22 -4.16 2.08 42.66
CA LYS A 22 -3.00 2.13 43.57
C LYS A 22 -2.26 0.80 43.63
N PHE A 23 -0.95 0.86 43.78
CA PHE A 23 -0.07 -0.31 43.97
C PHE A 23 0.11 -0.56 45.46
N ALA A 24 -0.18 -1.77 45.94
CA ALA A 24 0.08 -2.14 47.33
C ALA A 24 1.47 -2.81 47.43
N GLU A 25 2.28 -2.39 48.40
CA GLU A 25 3.58 -3.01 48.63
C GLU A 25 3.44 -4.36 49.36
N PRO A 26 4.35 -5.32 49.15
CA PRO A 26 4.22 -6.71 49.65
C PRO A 26 4.07 -6.86 51.18
N THR A 27 4.32 -5.80 51.96
CA THR A 27 4.26 -5.80 53.43
C THR A 27 2.97 -5.19 54.01
N GLU A 28 2.07 -4.65 53.18
CA GLU A 28 0.81 -4.06 53.65
C GLU A 28 -0.25 -5.14 53.93
N SER A 29 -0.86 -5.11 55.11
CA SER A 29 -2.01 -5.98 55.44
C SER A 29 -3.22 -5.56 54.61
N THR A 30 -3.97 -6.51 54.06
CA THR A 30 -5.21 -6.26 53.29
C THR A 30 -6.24 -5.45 54.05
N ASP A 31 -6.20 -5.49 55.39
CA ASP A 31 -7.08 -4.72 56.27
C ASP A 31 -6.75 -3.22 56.30
N GLN A 32 -5.58 -2.80 55.79
CA GLN A 32 -5.18 -1.39 55.68
C GLN A 32 -5.56 -0.77 54.32
N LEU A 33 -6.08 -1.56 53.38
CA LEU A 33 -6.60 -1.12 52.08
C LEU A 33 -8.10 -0.79 52.23
N THR A 34 -8.40 0.39 52.79
CA THR A 34 -9.74 0.71 53.34
C THR A 34 -10.55 1.77 52.58
N GLU A 35 -10.19 2.17 51.37
CA GLU A 35 -11.00 3.15 50.61
C GLU A 35 -12.04 2.43 49.73
N GLU A 36 -13.31 2.85 49.82
CA GLU A 36 -14.42 2.35 49.00
C GLU A 36 -14.22 2.75 47.53
N ASN A 37 -14.43 1.78 46.61
CA ASN A 37 -14.31 1.92 45.14
C ASN A 37 -12.89 2.05 44.55
N GLU A 38 -11.85 1.60 45.24
CA GLU A 38 -10.49 1.55 44.68
C GLU A 38 -10.08 0.15 44.18
N VAL A 39 -9.17 0.11 43.19
CA VAL A 39 -8.57 -1.12 42.64
C VAL A 39 -7.10 -1.22 43.08
N PHE A 40 -6.73 -2.35 43.69
CA PHE A 40 -5.41 -2.59 44.27
C PHE A 40 -4.64 -3.71 43.56
N LEU A 41 -3.33 -3.54 43.43
CA LEU A 41 -2.38 -4.54 42.91
C LEU A 41 -1.63 -5.23 44.04
N LEU A 42 -1.64 -6.56 44.06
CA LEU A 42 -0.86 -7.37 45.01
C LEU A 42 0.25 -8.13 44.29
N GLU A 43 1.49 -7.98 44.78
CA GLU A 43 2.62 -8.81 44.36
C GLU A 43 2.61 -10.13 45.15
N ASP A 44 2.60 -11.22 44.41
CA ASP A 44 2.40 -12.58 44.90
C ASP A 44 3.54 -13.06 45.79
N THR A 45 3.34 -13.07 47.11
CA THR A 45 4.00 -14.03 48.02
C THR A 45 3.14 -14.32 49.26
N ASN A 46 2.39 -15.43 49.23
CA ASN A 46 1.73 -16.10 50.38
C ASN A 46 0.46 -15.46 50.98
N ILE A 47 -0.53 -15.07 50.18
CA ILE A 47 -1.87 -14.73 50.70
C ILE A 47 -2.84 -15.87 50.38
N GLU A 48 -3.52 -16.43 51.40
CA GLU A 48 -4.58 -17.44 51.22
C GLU A 48 -5.81 -16.79 50.53
N ILE A 49 -6.03 -17.16 49.27
CA ILE A 49 -7.00 -16.55 48.35
C ILE A 49 -8.45 -16.56 48.88
N ASP A 50 -8.80 -17.54 49.73
CA ASP A 50 -10.17 -17.70 50.23
C ASP A 50 -10.61 -16.60 51.22
N SER A 51 -9.67 -15.88 51.85
CA SER A 51 -10.03 -14.76 52.74
C SER A 51 -10.35 -13.47 51.97
N VAL A 52 -9.97 -13.39 50.70
CA VAL A 52 -10.03 -12.18 49.87
C VAL A 52 -11.34 -12.10 49.08
N ILE A 53 -11.93 -13.24 48.74
CA ILE A 53 -13.14 -13.35 47.90
C ILE A 53 -14.43 -12.98 48.67
N ASN A 54 -14.38 -12.94 50.00
CA ASN A 54 -15.58 -12.77 50.83
C ASN A 54 -15.91 -11.32 51.22
N ASP A 55 -15.10 -10.34 50.84
CA ASP A 55 -15.44 -8.92 51.01
C ASP A 55 -16.10 -8.41 49.72
N THR A 56 -17.43 -8.28 49.75
CA THR A 56 -18.27 -8.21 48.54
C THR A 56 -18.05 -6.99 47.67
N ASP A 57 -17.27 -6.00 48.11
CA ASP A 57 -17.07 -4.72 47.43
C ASP A 57 -15.63 -4.48 46.95
N LYS A 58 -14.74 -5.45 47.13
CA LYS A 58 -13.34 -5.36 46.67
C LYS A 58 -13.04 -6.47 45.65
N VAL A 59 -12.28 -6.14 44.60
CA VAL A 59 -11.90 -7.09 43.53
C VAL A 59 -10.40 -7.30 43.54
N PHE A 60 -9.97 -8.55 43.73
CA PHE A 60 -8.57 -8.94 43.74
C PHE A 60 -8.35 -10.07 42.73
N ILE A 61 -7.33 -9.96 41.87
CA ILE A 61 -6.98 -11.00 40.90
C ILE A 61 -5.52 -11.43 41.08
N PRO A 62 -5.25 -12.67 41.52
CA PRO A 62 -3.90 -13.20 41.61
C PRO A 62 -3.28 -13.42 40.22
N SER A 63 -2.01 -13.06 40.05
CA SER A 63 -1.24 -13.32 38.83
C SER A 63 -1.10 -14.82 38.51
N THR A 64 -1.23 -15.70 39.50
CA THR A 64 -1.14 -17.17 39.37
C THR A 64 -2.32 -17.81 38.65
N LEU A 65 -3.49 -17.14 38.59
CA LEU A 65 -4.64 -17.61 37.78
C LEU A 65 -4.36 -17.59 36.27
N PHE A 66 -3.33 -16.87 35.82
CA PHE A 66 -2.89 -16.87 34.42
C PHE A 66 -2.09 -18.12 34.01
N GLU A 67 -1.49 -18.85 34.96
CA GLU A 67 -0.82 -20.14 34.63
C GLU A 67 -1.81 -21.31 34.50
N ALA A 68 -3.00 -21.21 35.10
CA ALA A 68 -3.96 -22.33 35.21
C ALA A 68 -4.89 -22.49 33.99
N THR A 69 -4.96 -21.54 33.06
CA THR A 69 -5.83 -21.62 31.87
C THR A 69 -5.01 -21.53 30.58
N LYS A 70 -4.08 -22.47 30.40
CA LYS A 70 -3.25 -22.59 29.20
C LYS A 70 -4.01 -23.02 27.94
N GLU A 71 -5.30 -23.38 28.03
CA GLU A 71 -6.03 -23.95 26.90
C GLU A 71 -7.17 -23.08 26.35
N ASN A 72 -7.68 -22.06 27.06
CA ASN A 72 -8.94 -21.41 26.65
C ASN A 72 -9.06 -19.90 26.93
N VAL A 73 -7.94 -19.23 27.16
CA VAL A 73 -7.82 -17.77 27.03
C VAL A 73 -6.87 -17.54 25.85
N HIS A 74 -7.32 -16.83 24.81
CA HIS A 74 -6.42 -16.35 23.76
C HIS A 74 -5.51 -15.27 24.37
N VAL A 75 -4.50 -15.72 25.10
CA VAL A 75 -3.38 -14.89 25.52
C VAL A 75 -2.50 -14.76 24.28
N TYR A 76 -2.52 -13.59 23.66
CA TYR A 76 -1.62 -13.29 22.56
C TYR A 76 -0.18 -13.51 23.05
N PHE A 77 0.47 -14.56 22.56
CA PHE A 77 1.84 -14.91 22.94
C PHE A 77 2.79 -14.27 21.95
N GLU A 78 3.59 -13.29 22.40
CA GLU A 78 4.45 -12.49 21.53
C GLU A 78 3.62 -11.82 20.40
N LEU A 79 2.97 -10.70 20.72
CA LEU A 79 2.08 -9.95 19.82
C LEU A 79 2.63 -9.75 18.40
N GLU A 80 3.96 -9.66 18.27
CA GLU A 80 4.66 -9.54 16.99
C GLU A 80 4.46 -10.74 16.05
N GLN A 81 4.00 -11.90 16.54
CA GLN A 81 3.69 -13.08 15.72
C GLN A 81 2.32 -13.02 15.05
N TYR A 82 1.53 -11.99 15.33
CA TYR A 82 0.16 -11.84 14.85
C TYR A 82 0.09 -10.80 13.72
N PRO A 83 -0.34 -11.19 12.50
CA PRO A 83 -0.45 -10.29 11.36
C PRO A 83 -1.32 -9.05 11.62
N PHE A 84 -2.45 -9.21 12.32
CA PHE A 84 -3.31 -8.07 12.66
C PHE A 84 -2.58 -7.03 13.53
N PHE A 85 -1.77 -7.48 14.49
CA PHE A 85 -1.04 -6.60 15.41
C PHE A 85 0.03 -5.81 14.66
N GLN A 86 0.76 -6.47 13.75
CA GLN A 86 1.76 -5.80 12.92
C GLN A 86 1.15 -4.71 12.06
N LYS A 87 0.06 -5.04 11.36
CA LYS A 87 -0.69 -4.09 10.53
C LYS A 87 -1.25 -2.93 11.35
N ALA A 88 -1.83 -3.20 12.52
CA ALA A 88 -2.36 -2.16 13.41
C ALA A 88 -1.25 -1.24 13.95
N LYS A 89 -0.08 -1.79 14.26
CA LYS A 89 1.09 -1.04 14.74
C LYS A 89 1.68 -0.13 13.67
N GLU A 90 1.72 -0.58 12.42
CA GLU A 90 2.14 0.23 11.27
C GLU A 90 1.19 1.41 11.03
N VAL A 91 -0.11 1.18 11.22
CA VAL A 91 -1.17 2.16 11.00
C VAL A 91 -1.24 3.19 12.13
N ILE A 92 -0.99 2.76 13.36
CA ILE A 92 -0.95 3.63 14.54
C ILE A 92 0.49 4.12 14.78
N ALA A 93 1.13 4.66 13.74
CA ALA A 93 2.49 5.22 13.84
C ALA A 93 2.55 6.52 14.67
N ASN A 94 1.41 7.20 14.87
CA ASN A 94 1.30 8.41 15.70
C ASN A 94 0.00 8.33 16.52
N PRO A 95 0.05 8.23 17.86
CA PRO A 95 -1.11 7.80 18.65
C PRO A 95 -2.24 8.83 18.74
N LYS A 96 -2.16 10.00 18.11
CA LYS A 96 -3.25 11.00 18.13
C LYS A 96 -4.36 10.61 17.14
N GLY A 97 -5.49 10.17 17.66
CA GLY A 97 -6.62 9.74 16.86
C GLY A 97 -7.61 8.88 17.64
N VAL A 98 -8.64 8.44 16.96
CA VAL A 98 -9.68 7.57 17.50
C VAL A 98 -9.64 6.25 16.76
N LEU A 99 -9.35 5.18 17.48
CA LEU A 99 -9.50 3.81 17.00
C LEU A 99 -10.98 3.48 16.99
N ARG A 100 -11.52 2.98 15.89
CA ARG A 100 -12.79 2.27 15.87
C ARG A 100 -12.54 0.82 15.50
N PHE A 101 -13.06 -0.09 16.28
CA PHE A 101 -12.91 -1.52 16.06
C PHE A 101 -14.30 -2.11 16.10
N ARG A 102 -14.70 -2.88 15.10
CA ARG A 102 -15.95 -3.63 15.11
C ARG A 102 -15.66 -5.10 14.99
N ARG A 103 -16.32 -5.92 15.80
CA ARG A 103 -16.12 -7.36 15.78
C ARG A 103 -17.45 -8.09 15.95
N THR A 104 -17.76 -8.97 15.02
CA THR A 104 -18.97 -9.81 15.04
C THR A 104 -18.60 -11.22 15.51
N LEU A 105 -19.29 -11.76 16.54
CA LEU A 105 -18.87 -12.98 17.24
C LEU A 105 -20.04 -13.87 17.72
N PRO A 106 -19.81 -15.19 17.92
CA PRO A 106 -20.74 -16.05 18.64
C PRO A 106 -20.88 -15.71 20.13
N ILE A 107 -22.06 -15.93 20.73
CA ILE A 107 -22.38 -15.61 22.14
C ILE A 107 -21.37 -16.23 23.12
N SER A 108 -20.92 -17.45 22.84
CA SER A 108 -20.07 -18.23 23.74
C SER A 108 -18.67 -17.66 23.98
N GLN A 109 -18.21 -16.68 23.18
CA GLN A 109 -16.82 -16.19 23.21
C GLN A 109 -16.67 -14.71 23.60
N MET A 110 -17.79 -13.99 23.73
CA MET A 110 -17.83 -12.52 23.80
C MET A 110 -16.96 -11.89 24.90
N GLU A 111 -17.20 -12.23 26.18
CA GLU A 111 -16.54 -11.53 27.29
C GLU A 111 -15.03 -11.81 27.36
N ARG A 112 -14.60 -12.96 26.85
CA ARG A 112 -13.19 -13.37 26.82
C ARG A 112 -12.42 -12.62 25.74
N LEU A 113 -13.02 -12.46 24.57
CA LEU A 113 -12.39 -11.76 23.44
C LEU A 113 -12.28 -10.25 23.69
N ILE A 114 -13.27 -9.64 24.34
CA ILE A 114 -13.19 -8.22 24.74
C ILE A 114 -11.96 -7.97 25.64
N ALA A 115 -11.72 -8.85 26.60
CA ALA A 115 -10.57 -8.73 27.50
C ALA A 115 -9.23 -8.89 26.75
N SER A 116 -9.14 -9.88 25.85
CA SER A 116 -7.96 -10.08 25.00
C SER A 116 -7.68 -8.87 24.09
N ASP A 117 -8.71 -8.30 23.48
CA ASP A 117 -8.56 -7.17 22.57
C ASP A 117 -8.12 -5.89 23.31
N LEU A 118 -8.63 -5.66 24.52
CA LEU A 118 -8.18 -4.54 25.36
C LEU A 118 -6.70 -4.62 25.72
N VAL A 119 -6.16 -5.82 25.93
CA VAL A 119 -4.71 -6.00 26.15
C VAL A 119 -3.93 -5.58 24.91
N VAL A 120 -4.34 -6.02 23.73
CA VAL A 120 -3.68 -5.66 22.47
C VAL A 120 -3.72 -4.14 22.27
N PHE A 121 -4.88 -3.53 22.44
CA PHE A 121 -5.03 -2.09 22.24
C PHE A 121 -4.29 -1.27 23.29
N SER A 122 -4.12 -1.77 24.52
CA SER A 122 -3.27 -1.09 25.50
C SER A 122 -1.79 -1.09 25.09
N GLU A 123 -1.30 -2.16 24.44
CA GLU A 123 0.09 -2.17 23.93
C GLU A 123 0.24 -1.29 22.67
N LEU A 124 -0.81 -1.17 21.85
CA LEU A 124 -0.79 -0.34 20.64
C LEU A 124 -0.97 1.16 20.93
N LEU A 125 -1.88 1.51 21.83
CA LEU A 125 -2.31 2.89 22.06
C LEU A 125 -1.66 3.52 23.30
N GLY A 126 -1.24 2.69 24.27
CA GLY A 126 -0.80 3.10 25.59
C GLY A 126 -1.80 2.74 26.69
N GLU A 127 -1.41 3.00 27.95
CA GLU A 127 -2.20 2.63 29.12
C GLU A 127 -3.53 3.42 29.20
N PRO A 128 -4.69 2.75 29.33
CA PRO A 128 -5.97 3.43 29.37
C PRO A 128 -6.13 4.28 30.64
N LEU A 129 -6.57 5.52 30.47
CA LEU A 129 -6.92 6.44 31.55
C LEU A 129 -8.38 6.27 32.01
N ASP A 130 -9.29 5.93 31.08
CA ASP A 130 -10.71 5.69 31.36
C ASP A 130 -11.29 4.64 30.40
N VAL A 131 -12.19 3.78 30.89
CA VAL A 131 -12.86 2.73 30.10
C VAL A 131 -14.35 2.70 30.42
N GLN A 132 -15.18 2.88 29.40
CA GLN A 132 -16.65 2.89 29.51
C GLN A 132 -17.26 1.76 28.69
N VAL A 133 -18.24 1.04 29.24
CA VAL A 133 -18.89 -0.07 28.56
C VAL A 133 -20.41 0.14 28.54
N LYS A 134 -21.01 0.07 27.36
CA LYS A 134 -22.46 0.12 27.16
C LYS A 134 -22.93 -1.15 26.48
N ARG A 135 -23.92 -1.82 27.06
CA ARG A 135 -24.49 -3.07 26.54
C ARG A 135 -25.97 -2.91 26.24
N THR A 136 -26.41 -3.50 25.14
CA THR A 136 -27.83 -3.72 24.86
C THR A 136 -28.35 -4.95 25.64
N ASN A 137 -29.66 -5.17 25.66
CA ASN A 137 -30.25 -6.26 26.45
C ASN A 137 -29.70 -7.63 25.98
N PRO A 138 -29.01 -8.40 26.85
CA PRO A 138 -28.35 -9.65 26.47
C PRO A 138 -29.33 -10.76 26.04
N LEU A 139 -30.64 -10.60 26.31
CA LEU A 139 -31.69 -11.53 25.92
C LEU A 139 -32.22 -11.32 24.48
N VAL A 140 -31.72 -10.32 23.75
CA VAL A 140 -32.16 -9.97 22.39
C VAL A 140 -30.98 -10.16 21.44
N SER A 141 -31.17 -10.94 20.36
CA SER A 141 -30.16 -11.15 19.32
C SER A 141 -30.51 -10.36 18.05
N PRO A 142 -29.57 -9.63 17.43
CA PRO A 142 -28.18 -9.46 17.88
C PRO A 142 -28.08 -8.58 19.13
N ASN A 143 -27.16 -8.92 20.04
CA ASN A 143 -26.78 -8.03 21.13
C ASN A 143 -25.49 -7.28 20.78
N HIS A 144 -25.44 -6.02 21.18
CA HIS A 144 -24.30 -5.13 20.97
C HIS A 144 -23.69 -4.73 22.31
N THR A 145 -22.35 -4.77 22.38
CA THR A 145 -21.54 -4.17 23.44
C THR A 145 -20.58 -3.17 22.84
N ILE A 146 -20.58 -1.95 23.35
CA ILE A 146 -19.69 -0.88 22.93
C ILE A 146 -18.76 -0.55 24.10
N VAL A 147 -17.46 -0.68 23.90
CA VAL A 147 -16.42 -0.30 24.84
C VAL A 147 -15.72 0.96 24.32
N THR A 148 -15.70 2.02 25.09
CA THR A 148 -14.94 3.23 24.77
C THR A 148 -13.76 3.33 25.73
N VAL A 149 -12.55 3.49 25.19
CA VAL A 149 -11.30 3.59 25.94
C VAL A 149 -10.69 4.97 25.66
N ASN A 150 -10.33 5.70 26.70
CA ASN A 150 -9.57 6.94 26.58
C ASN A 150 -8.16 6.71 27.10
N VAL A 151 -7.16 7.02 26.29
CA VAL A 151 -5.74 6.81 26.60
C VAL A 151 -5.03 8.14 26.89
N GLY A 152 -5.70 9.27 26.67
CA GLY A 152 -5.16 10.62 26.87
C GLY A 152 -4.44 11.18 25.64
N ASN A 153 -3.91 12.41 25.73
CA ASN A 153 -3.15 13.08 24.65
C ASN A 153 -3.84 13.18 23.27
N GLY A 154 -5.17 13.04 23.22
CA GLY A 154 -5.96 13.03 21.97
C GLY A 154 -6.17 11.63 21.38
N THR A 155 -5.90 10.59 22.15
CA THR A 155 -6.02 9.17 21.78
C THR A 155 -7.23 8.53 22.45
N MET A 156 -8.12 7.93 21.65
CA MET A 156 -9.27 7.16 22.15
C MET A 156 -9.48 5.89 21.30
N ALA A 157 -10.25 4.94 21.82
CA ALA A 157 -10.75 3.79 21.09
C ALA A 157 -12.24 3.57 21.33
N HIS A 158 -12.96 3.15 20.30
CA HIS A 158 -14.35 2.70 20.33
C HIS A 158 -14.39 1.28 19.76
N LEU A 159 -14.66 0.31 20.61
CA LEU A 159 -14.72 -1.11 20.27
C LEU A 159 -16.18 -1.56 20.31
N GLU A 160 -16.74 -1.95 19.17
CA GLU A 160 -18.11 -2.37 18.99
C GLU A 160 -18.15 -3.88 18.74
N TYR A 161 -18.76 -4.62 19.66
CA TYR A 161 -18.93 -6.06 19.56
C TYR A 161 -20.39 -6.35 19.24
N THR A 162 -20.64 -7.00 18.11
CA THR A 162 -21.97 -7.47 17.71
C THR A 162 -22.02 -8.98 17.85
N VAL A 163 -23.05 -9.48 18.51
CA VAL A 163 -23.18 -10.90 18.80
C VAL A 163 -24.50 -11.41 18.26
N SER A 164 -24.40 -12.36 17.33
CA SER A 164 -25.54 -13.04 16.69
C SER A 164 -25.46 -14.56 16.92
N GLU A 165 -26.38 -15.33 16.33
CA GLU A 165 -26.49 -16.79 16.50
C GLU A 165 -25.16 -17.53 16.26
N ASP A 166 -24.96 -18.69 16.88
CA ASP A 166 -23.67 -19.39 16.98
C ASP A 166 -23.02 -19.78 15.62
N ASP A 167 -23.76 -19.71 14.52
CA ASP A 167 -23.28 -19.96 13.15
C ASP A 167 -22.74 -18.69 12.44
N THR A 168 -22.57 -17.58 13.15
CA THR A 168 -22.06 -16.34 12.55
C THR A 168 -20.55 -16.41 12.34
N GLU A 169 -20.11 -16.26 11.09
CA GLU A 169 -18.69 -16.09 10.77
C GLU A 169 -18.15 -14.81 11.40
N GLU A 170 -16.99 -14.94 12.05
CA GLU A 170 -16.33 -13.82 12.69
C GLU A 170 -15.85 -12.80 11.65
N GLN A 171 -16.24 -11.54 11.86
CA GLN A 171 -15.80 -10.41 11.04
C GLN A 171 -15.20 -9.33 11.92
N ILE A 172 -14.09 -8.74 11.48
CA ILE A 172 -13.37 -7.71 12.23
C ILE A 172 -13.09 -6.52 11.31
N GLU A 173 -13.59 -5.36 11.69
CA GLU A 173 -13.27 -4.08 11.07
C GLU A 173 -12.44 -3.25 12.04
N PHE A 174 -11.46 -2.52 11.50
CA PHE A 174 -10.59 -1.65 12.25
C PHE A 174 -10.47 -0.31 11.50
N GLU A 175 -10.54 0.81 12.19
CA GLU A 175 -10.43 2.14 11.61
C GLU A 175 -9.58 3.02 12.52
N TRP A 176 -8.60 3.73 11.98
CA TRP A 176 -7.82 4.70 12.75
C TRP A 176 -8.05 6.12 12.23
N SER A 177 -8.68 6.97 13.04
CA SER A 177 -9.05 8.33 12.62
C SER A 177 -7.85 9.26 12.44
N GLY A 178 -6.67 8.90 12.95
CA GLY A 178 -5.44 9.64 12.75
C GLY A 178 -4.98 9.69 11.29
N ILE A 179 -5.41 8.70 10.48
CA ILE A 179 -5.13 8.63 9.04
C ILE A 179 -6.38 8.43 8.16
N LYS A 180 -7.59 8.38 8.75
CA LYS A 180 -8.89 8.21 8.06
C LYS A 180 -8.96 6.99 7.12
N GLN A 181 -8.36 5.87 7.53
CA GLN A 181 -8.40 4.61 6.78
C GLN A 181 -9.15 3.54 7.59
N ILE A 182 -10.04 2.80 6.92
CA ILE A 182 -10.67 1.57 7.42
C ILE A 182 -9.87 0.38 6.86
N ILE A 183 -9.51 -0.55 7.74
CA ILE A 183 -8.76 -1.76 7.48
C ILE A 183 -9.62 -2.91 8.01
N GLU A 184 -9.97 -3.82 7.13
CA GLU A 184 -10.77 -4.99 7.49
C GLU A 184 -9.85 -6.20 7.60
N PHE A 185 -10.10 -7.04 8.59
CA PHE A 185 -9.35 -8.27 8.82
C PHE A 185 -10.30 -9.47 8.73
N ASN A 186 -9.80 -10.58 8.19
CA ASN A 186 -10.48 -11.87 8.33
C ASN A 186 -10.00 -12.62 9.59
N SER A 187 -10.78 -13.60 10.02
CA SER A 187 -10.52 -14.38 11.24
C SER A 187 -9.21 -15.18 11.22
N GLU A 188 -8.65 -15.49 10.04
CA GLU A 188 -7.36 -16.18 9.93
C GLU A 188 -6.18 -15.28 10.27
N GLU A 189 -6.29 -13.96 10.05
CA GLU A 189 -5.25 -12.98 10.39
C GLU A 189 -5.12 -12.73 11.90
N MET A 190 -6.06 -13.25 12.69
CA MET A 190 -6.02 -13.26 14.15
C MET A 190 -5.26 -14.46 14.71
N LYS A 191 -4.76 -15.39 13.86
CA LYS A 191 -3.98 -16.55 14.29
C LYS A 191 -2.47 -16.26 14.28
N PRO A 192 -1.71 -16.77 15.26
CA PRO A 192 -0.25 -16.58 15.31
C PRO A 192 0.44 -17.38 14.20
N ILE A 193 1.48 -16.81 13.61
CA ILE A 193 2.35 -17.54 12.66
C ILE A 193 3.31 -18.42 13.46
N HIS A 194 3.04 -19.73 13.55
CA HIS A 194 3.96 -20.66 14.21
C HIS A 194 5.19 -20.96 13.31
N PRO A 195 6.44 -20.80 13.82
CA PRO A 195 7.62 -21.24 13.09
C PRO A 195 7.61 -22.76 12.92
N LYS A 196 7.70 -23.26 11.68
CA LYS A 196 7.72 -24.69 11.36
C LYS A 196 8.85 -25.41 12.12
N SER A 197 8.48 -26.39 12.93
CA SER A 197 9.37 -27.23 13.73
C SER A 197 10.29 -28.11 12.88
N HIS A 198 11.51 -27.63 12.60
CA HIS A 198 12.60 -28.49 12.14
C HIS A 198 13.12 -29.32 13.32
N ARG A 199 12.80 -30.63 13.36
CA ARG A 199 13.48 -31.59 14.24
C ARG A 199 14.79 -32.04 13.59
N PRO A 200 15.97 -31.84 14.22
CA PRO A 200 17.20 -32.45 13.73
C PRO A 200 17.25 -33.93 14.13
N HIS A 201 17.49 -34.80 13.15
CA HIS A 201 17.82 -36.20 13.39
C HIS A 201 19.16 -36.33 14.14
N SER A 202 19.14 -37.06 15.26
CA SER A 202 20.29 -37.47 16.04
C SER A 202 21.12 -38.54 15.31
N GLY A 203 22.45 -38.40 15.22
CA GLY A 203 23.25 -39.42 14.52
C GLY A 203 24.77 -39.26 14.40
N SER A 204 25.49 -39.02 15.51
CA SER A 204 26.88 -39.49 15.77
C SER A 204 28.12 -38.68 15.34
N ARG A 205 28.99 -38.53 16.36
CA ARG A 205 30.47 -38.50 16.43
C ARG A 205 31.27 -37.23 16.04
N PHE A 206 31.65 -36.53 17.11
CA PHE A 206 32.93 -35.86 17.39
C PHE A 206 34.10 -36.14 16.42
N ILE A 207 34.69 -35.07 15.87
CA ILE A 207 36.15 -34.82 15.86
C ILE A 207 36.39 -33.31 16.08
N LYS A 208 37.29 -33.00 17.01
CA LYS A 208 37.80 -31.65 17.33
C LYS A 208 38.76 -31.16 16.24
N SER A 209 38.62 -29.92 15.77
CA SER A 209 39.80 -29.09 15.41
C SER A 209 39.48 -27.60 15.48
N PHE A 210 40.33 -26.85 16.17
CA PHE A 210 40.31 -25.39 16.28
C PHE A 210 40.47 -24.71 14.92
N GLY A 211 39.65 -23.68 14.66
CA GLY A 211 39.81 -22.74 13.55
C GLY A 211 38.95 -21.49 13.80
N LYS A 212 39.57 -20.32 13.79
CA LYS A 212 39.03 -18.99 14.16
C LYS A 212 37.61 -18.73 13.61
N ILE A 213 36.64 -18.50 14.50
CA ILE A 213 35.39 -17.84 14.14
C ILE A 213 35.67 -16.34 14.15
N HIS A 214 35.70 -15.75 12.95
CA HIS A 214 35.55 -14.30 12.79
C HIS A 214 34.20 -13.92 13.38
N ALA A 215 34.16 -12.85 14.16
CA ALA A 215 32.92 -12.25 14.63
C ALA A 215 31.98 -12.09 13.44
N VAL A 216 30.85 -12.82 13.45
CA VAL A 216 29.74 -12.56 12.54
C VAL A 216 29.10 -11.29 13.08
N THR A 217 29.51 -10.15 12.51
CA THR A 217 28.72 -8.93 12.55
C THR A 217 27.35 -9.26 11.99
N PHE A 218 26.31 -9.09 12.80
CA PHE A 218 24.96 -8.92 12.26
C PHE A 218 25.04 -7.75 11.27
N ARG A 219 24.82 -8.01 9.97
CA ARG A 219 24.59 -6.92 9.01
C ARG A 219 23.40 -6.13 9.55
N ARG A 220 23.58 -4.82 9.70
CA ARG A 220 22.48 -3.85 9.76
C ARG A 220 21.50 -4.21 8.64
N CYS A 221 20.19 -4.06 8.85
CA CYS A 221 19.29 -3.91 7.71
C CYS A 221 19.84 -2.77 6.87
N ASP A 222 20.40 -3.08 5.70
CA ASP A 222 21.04 -2.08 4.86
C ASP A 222 19.93 -1.12 4.37
N GLU A 223 20.04 0.13 4.79
CA GLU A 223 19.17 1.24 4.38
C GLU A 223 19.32 1.44 2.86
N MET A 224 18.22 1.38 2.12
CA MET A 224 18.22 1.53 0.67
C MET A 224 18.24 3.02 0.31
N LYS A 225 19.22 3.43 -0.48
CA LYS A 225 19.44 4.82 -0.86
C LYS A 225 19.01 5.04 -2.30
N ILE A 226 18.07 5.96 -2.50
CA ILE A 226 17.49 6.25 -3.81
C ILE A 226 17.71 7.71 -4.15
N GLY A 227 18.17 7.97 -5.37
CA GLY A 227 18.24 9.30 -5.94
C GLY A 227 17.04 9.61 -6.83
N MET A 228 16.62 10.87 -6.90
CA MET A 228 15.61 11.34 -7.86
C MET A 228 16.29 12.13 -8.99
N MET A 229 15.87 11.91 -10.23
CA MET A 229 16.40 12.57 -11.42
C MET A 229 15.26 13.26 -12.17
N SER A 230 15.24 14.59 -12.08
CA SER A 230 14.23 15.53 -12.57
C SER A 230 12.88 15.44 -11.85
N PHE A 231 12.25 16.60 -11.67
CA PHE A 231 10.87 16.78 -11.23
C PHE A 231 10.01 17.47 -12.33
N ALA A 232 10.45 17.40 -13.59
CA ALA A 232 9.68 17.91 -14.74
C ALA A 232 8.35 17.18 -14.92
N HIS A 233 8.30 15.87 -14.66
CA HIS A 233 7.07 15.09 -14.65
C HIS A 233 6.41 15.13 -13.28
N MET A 234 5.11 15.43 -13.24
CA MET A 234 4.35 15.66 -12.00
C MET A 234 4.27 14.47 -11.04
N HIS A 235 4.39 13.23 -11.54
CA HIS A 235 4.43 12.05 -10.66
C HIS A 235 5.68 11.99 -9.76
N ALA A 236 6.75 12.73 -10.07
CA ALA A 236 7.95 12.77 -9.25
C ALA A 236 7.65 13.09 -7.77
N TYR A 237 6.67 13.98 -7.54
CA TYR A 237 6.21 14.31 -6.19
C TYR A 237 5.53 13.12 -5.49
N SER A 238 4.65 12.40 -6.20
CA SER A 238 3.94 11.23 -5.67
C SER A 238 4.92 10.07 -5.38
N TYR A 239 5.93 9.90 -6.25
CA TYR A 239 6.98 8.90 -6.07
C TYR A 239 7.89 9.23 -4.90
N ALA A 240 8.32 10.48 -4.76
CA ALA A 240 9.10 10.93 -3.60
C ALA A 240 8.30 10.81 -2.28
N ASP A 241 7.03 11.20 -2.29
CA ASP A 241 6.14 11.04 -1.13
C ASP A 241 5.94 9.55 -0.78
N SER A 242 5.89 8.67 -1.78
CA SER A 242 5.79 7.22 -1.59
C SER A 242 7.07 6.61 -1.01
N LEU A 243 8.25 7.05 -1.46
CA LEU A 243 9.53 6.62 -0.90
C LEU A 243 9.64 6.92 0.60
N GLN A 244 9.18 8.10 1.03
CA GLN A 244 9.20 8.48 2.45
C GLN A 244 8.31 7.59 3.34
N LYS A 245 7.31 6.92 2.76
CA LYS A 245 6.43 5.99 3.48
C LYS A 245 7.07 4.61 3.66
N ILE A 246 8.13 4.26 2.91
CA ILE A 246 8.73 2.93 2.94
C ILE A 246 9.85 2.88 4.01
N PRO A 247 9.78 1.98 5.00
CA PRO A 247 10.83 1.85 6.00
C PRO A 247 12.19 1.48 5.39
N ASN A 248 13.26 2.07 5.95
CA ASN A 248 14.64 1.86 5.53
C ASN A 248 14.88 2.22 4.05
N VAL A 249 14.22 3.26 3.56
CA VAL A 249 14.47 3.88 2.26
C VAL A 249 14.73 5.38 2.46
N GLU A 250 15.80 5.89 1.87
CA GLU A 250 16.24 7.29 1.99
C GLU A 250 16.36 7.94 0.61
N ILE A 251 15.87 9.18 0.47
CA ILE A 251 16.13 10.03 -0.71
C ILE A 251 17.45 10.77 -0.49
N VAL A 252 18.54 10.29 -1.10
CA VAL A 252 19.89 10.81 -0.83
C VAL A 252 20.28 12.02 -1.66
N GLY A 253 19.52 12.34 -2.71
CA GLY A 253 19.72 13.51 -3.51
C GLY A 253 18.71 13.66 -4.63
N ILE A 254 18.64 14.87 -5.17
CA ILE A 254 17.85 15.22 -6.35
C ILE A 254 18.76 15.86 -7.38
N PHE A 255 18.85 15.23 -8.55
CA PHE A 255 19.35 15.91 -9.74
C PHE A 255 18.19 16.59 -10.46
N ASP A 256 18.31 17.88 -10.73
CA ASP A 256 17.39 18.61 -11.62
C ASP A 256 18.19 19.72 -12.31
N ASP A 257 18.05 19.83 -13.64
CA ASP A 257 18.72 20.84 -14.45
C ASP A 257 18.07 22.22 -14.33
N ASP A 258 16.80 22.28 -13.94
CA ASP A 258 16.15 23.50 -13.49
C ASP A 258 16.58 23.80 -12.04
N LEU A 259 17.32 24.90 -11.89
CA LEU A 259 17.87 25.32 -10.61
C LEU A 259 16.79 25.65 -9.58
N GLU A 260 15.70 26.30 -9.98
CA GLU A 260 14.65 26.76 -9.08
C GLU A 260 13.81 25.58 -8.61
N ARG A 261 13.34 24.75 -9.56
CA ARG A 261 12.59 23.51 -9.27
C ARG A 261 13.41 22.57 -8.41
N GLY A 262 14.69 22.35 -8.76
CA GLY A 262 15.55 21.45 -7.99
C GLY A 262 15.83 21.91 -6.57
N GLN A 263 16.02 23.21 -6.33
CA GLN A 263 16.21 23.77 -4.99
C GLN A 263 14.94 23.67 -4.14
N GLU A 264 13.78 24.03 -4.68
CA GLU A 264 12.49 23.94 -3.99
C GLU A 264 12.21 22.50 -3.53
N VAL A 265 12.41 21.54 -4.42
CA VAL A 265 12.13 20.14 -4.14
C VAL A 265 13.15 19.55 -3.15
N ALA A 266 14.43 19.90 -3.27
CA ALA A 266 15.44 19.46 -2.30
C ALA A 266 15.20 20.01 -0.89
N GLU A 267 14.70 21.24 -0.77
CA GLU A 267 14.26 21.79 0.51
C GLU A 267 13.06 21.01 1.06
N LYS A 268 12.04 20.73 0.22
CA LYS A 268 10.83 19.98 0.59
C LYS A 268 11.16 18.58 1.16
N TYR A 269 12.07 17.86 0.50
CA TYR A 269 12.44 16.49 0.90
C TYR A 269 13.69 16.42 1.79
N HIS A 270 14.18 17.57 2.27
CA HIS A 270 15.33 17.68 3.17
C HIS A 270 16.59 16.95 2.67
N THR A 271 16.87 17.08 1.38
CA THR A 271 17.99 16.42 0.70
C THR A 271 18.83 17.42 -0.08
N LYS A 272 19.83 16.93 -0.83
CA LYS A 272 20.75 17.77 -1.61
C LYS A 272 20.26 17.93 -3.05
N HIS A 273 20.32 19.15 -3.57
CA HIS A 273 20.14 19.42 -5.00
C HIS A 273 21.47 19.35 -5.76
N TYR A 274 21.43 18.78 -6.96
CA TYR A 274 22.52 18.71 -7.91
C TYR A 274 22.07 19.21 -9.28
N THR A 275 22.82 20.15 -9.86
CA THR A 275 22.63 20.58 -11.26
C THR A 275 23.50 19.82 -12.25
N ASN A 276 24.40 18.96 -11.75
CA ASN A 276 25.31 18.17 -12.57
C ASN A 276 25.08 16.68 -12.31
N GLN A 277 24.63 16.00 -13.36
CA GLN A 277 24.28 14.58 -13.31
C GLN A 277 25.47 13.69 -12.92
N GLU A 278 26.68 13.97 -13.42
CA GLU A 278 27.87 13.16 -13.12
C GLU A 278 28.30 13.27 -11.65
N ILE A 279 28.07 14.43 -11.03
CA ILE A 279 28.32 14.63 -9.59
C ILE A 279 27.25 13.89 -8.78
N PHE A 280 25.99 14.03 -9.15
CA PHE A 280 24.88 13.32 -8.51
C PHE A 280 25.08 11.80 -8.52
N LEU A 281 25.43 11.21 -9.67
CA LEU A 281 25.60 9.76 -9.81
C LEU A 281 26.83 9.21 -9.05
N LYS A 282 27.72 10.07 -8.53
CA LYS A 282 28.82 9.67 -7.63
C LYS A 282 28.39 9.50 -6.18
N GLU A 283 27.20 9.97 -5.80
CA GLU A 283 26.67 9.72 -4.45
C GLU A 283 26.45 8.22 -4.22
N GLU A 284 26.57 7.83 -2.95
CA GLU A 284 26.33 6.46 -2.52
C GLU A 284 24.82 6.19 -2.54
N MET A 285 24.36 5.53 -3.59
CA MET A 285 22.96 5.17 -3.81
C MET A 285 22.85 3.84 -4.56
N ASP A 286 21.76 3.12 -4.33
CA ASP A 286 21.44 1.83 -4.96
C ASP A 286 20.65 2.01 -6.26
N ALA A 287 19.76 3.00 -6.28
CA ALA A 287 18.82 3.20 -7.38
C ALA A 287 18.54 4.67 -7.67
N VAL A 288 17.97 4.94 -8.84
CA VAL A 288 17.43 6.23 -9.25
C VAL A 288 16.00 6.09 -9.76
N ILE A 289 15.19 7.13 -9.54
CA ILE A 289 13.89 7.32 -10.20
C ILE A 289 14.00 8.50 -11.15
N ILE A 290 13.64 8.30 -12.42
CA ILE A 290 13.76 9.30 -13.49
C ILE A 290 12.36 9.81 -13.87
N CYS A 291 12.13 11.10 -13.71
CA CYS A 291 10.86 11.79 -13.98
C CYS A 291 11.08 13.08 -14.78
N SER A 292 11.85 12.99 -15.86
CA SER A 292 12.14 14.11 -16.77
C SER A 292 11.09 14.23 -17.88
N GLU A 293 11.32 15.15 -18.82
CA GLU A 293 10.69 15.11 -20.13
C GLU A 293 11.07 13.82 -20.88
N ASN A 294 10.17 13.34 -21.75
CA ASN A 294 10.28 12.03 -22.41
C ASN A 294 11.58 11.89 -23.22
N ASN A 295 11.99 12.95 -23.92
CA ASN A 295 13.20 12.94 -24.75
C ASN A 295 14.51 12.85 -23.95
N ARG A 296 14.47 13.10 -22.63
CA ARG A 296 15.64 13.02 -21.73
C ARG A 296 15.83 11.64 -21.12
N HIS A 297 14.83 10.76 -21.18
CA HIS A 297 14.88 9.43 -20.55
C HIS A 297 16.12 8.63 -20.96
N LYS A 298 16.44 8.56 -22.26
CA LYS A 298 17.62 7.83 -22.75
C LYS A 298 18.92 8.29 -22.10
N GLU A 299 19.21 9.59 -22.16
CA GLU A 299 20.44 10.14 -21.59
C GLU A 299 20.57 9.78 -20.10
N LEU A 300 19.50 9.99 -19.34
CA LEU A 300 19.48 9.76 -17.90
C LEU A 300 19.63 8.27 -17.56
N VAL A 301 18.91 7.39 -18.26
CA VAL A 301 18.98 5.94 -18.08
C VAL A 301 20.36 5.39 -18.43
N LEU A 302 20.94 5.78 -19.57
CA LEU A 302 22.26 5.30 -19.99
C LEU A 302 23.34 5.68 -18.97
N ASN A 303 23.31 6.91 -18.45
CA ASN A 303 24.28 7.40 -17.48
C ASN A 303 24.10 6.74 -16.10
N ALA A 304 22.85 6.53 -15.65
CA ALA A 304 22.56 5.81 -14.42
C ALA A 304 22.99 4.33 -14.50
N ALA A 305 22.72 3.67 -15.63
CA ALA A 305 23.11 2.28 -15.87
C ALA A 305 24.63 2.10 -15.87
N LYS A 306 25.37 2.99 -16.56
CA LYS A 306 26.84 3.02 -16.53
C LYS A 306 27.38 3.21 -15.11
N SER A 307 26.66 3.96 -14.28
CA SER A 307 26.98 4.20 -12.87
C SER A 307 26.49 3.08 -11.93
N LYS A 308 26.00 1.97 -12.50
CA LYS A 308 25.52 0.77 -11.80
C LYS A 308 24.38 1.04 -10.82
N LYS A 309 23.48 1.98 -11.16
CA LYS A 309 22.27 2.26 -10.39
C LYS A 309 21.09 1.50 -10.98
N HIS A 310 20.25 0.91 -10.13
CA HIS A 310 18.94 0.40 -10.57
C HIS A 310 18.01 1.56 -10.93
N ILE A 311 17.05 1.34 -11.83
CA ILE A 311 16.33 2.43 -12.48
C ILE A 311 14.83 2.15 -12.50
N LEU A 312 14.04 3.08 -11.98
CA LEU A 312 12.64 3.28 -12.32
C LEU A 312 12.55 4.49 -13.24
N CYS A 313 12.02 4.33 -14.45
CA CYS A 313 11.89 5.41 -15.42
C CYS A 313 10.43 5.71 -15.71
N GLU A 314 10.06 6.99 -15.76
CA GLU A 314 8.74 7.41 -16.21
C GLU A 314 8.40 6.88 -17.61
N LYS A 315 7.10 6.79 -17.86
CA LYS A 315 6.53 6.49 -19.17
C LYS A 315 6.37 7.77 -20.00
N PRO A 316 6.30 7.65 -21.34
CA PRO A 316 6.75 6.50 -22.13
C PRO A 316 8.25 6.24 -21.94
N ILE A 317 8.71 5.00 -22.17
CA ILE A 317 10.13 4.65 -22.01
C ILE A 317 11.07 5.59 -22.77
N ALA A 318 10.69 6.02 -23.97
CA ALA A 318 11.40 6.98 -24.80
C ALA A 318 10.43 7.59 -25.84
N THR A 319 10.93 8.48 -26.68
CA THR A 319 10.19 9.04 -27.83
C THR A 319 10.42 8.27 -29.13
N THR A 320 11.42 7.38 -29.19
CA THR A 320 11.73 6.54 -30.35
C THR A 320 11.97 5.08 -29.94
N ILE A 321 11.79 4.16 -30.88
CA ILE A 321 12.01 2.72 -30.67
C ILE A 321 13.49 2.43 -30.43
N GLU A 322 14.35 3.06 -31.23
CA GLU A 322 15.80 2.91 -31.16
C GLU A 322 16.33 3.33 -29.78
N ASP A 323 15.82 4.45 -29.25
CA ASP A 323 16.20 4.92 -27.92
C ASP A 323 15.77 3.96 -26.82
N ALA A 324 14.55 3.42 -26.91
CA ALA A 324 14.03 2.43 -25.97
C ALA A 324 14.84 1.12 -26.00
N GLU A 325 15.20 0.62 -27.19
CA GLU A 325 16.05 -0.57 -27.36
C GLU A 325 17.45 -0.33 -26.76
N GLU A 326 18.06 0.83 -27.02
CA GLU A 326 19.37 1.20 -26.44
C GLU A 326 19.33 1.28 -24.91
N MET A 327 18.27 1.84 -24.33
CA MET A 327 18.08 1.91 -22.88
C MET A 327 18.01 0.51 -22.26
N ILE A 328 17.22 -0.39 -22.85
CA ILE A 328 17.08 -1.77 -22.38
C ILE A 328 18.42 -2.51 -22.43
N GLU A 329 19.12 -2.44 -23.56
CA GLU A 329 20.39 -3.15 -23.71
C GLU A 329 21.46 -2.59 -22.78
N ALA A 330 21.54 -1.27 -22.59
CA ALA A 330 22.49 -0.67 -21.64
C ALA A 330 22.25 -1.12 -20.19
N CYS A 331 20.99 -1.21 -19.75
CA CYS A 331 20.66 -1.70 -18.41
C CYS A 331 21.06 -3.17 -18.25
N LYS A 332 20.78 -3.99 -19.27
CA LYS A 332 21.15 -5.41 -19.32
C LYS A 332 22.67 -5.62 -19.31
N GLU A 333 23.42 -4.92 -20.16
CA GLU A 333 24.89 -4.95 -20.20
C GLU A 333 25.50 -4.54 -18.86
N ASN A 334 24.85 -3.60 -18.16
CA ASN A 334 25.32 -3.14 -16.86
C ASN A 334 24.87 -3.99 -15.69
N GLY A 335 23.95 -4.94 -15.89
CA GLY A 335 23.40 -5.79 -14.83
C GLY A 335 22.52 -5.03 -13.85
N VAL A 336 21.81 -3.99 -14.30
CA VAL A 336 20.91 -3.18 -13.48
C VAL A 336 19.45 -3.39 -13.89
N ILE A 337 18.54 -3.18 -12.94
CA ILE A 337 17.09 -3.27 -13.17
C ILE A 337 16.64 -2.02 -13.91
N LEU A 338 15.77 -2.21 -14.91
CA LEU A 338 15.00 -1.14 -15.57
C LEU A 338 13.51 -1.46 -15.44
N GLN A 339 12.82 -0.71 -14.60
CA GLN A 339 11.37 -0.73 -14.46
C GLN A 339 10.77 0.52 -15.12
N ILE A 340 9.64 0.34 -15.82
CA ILE A 340 8.90 1.45 -16.43
C ILE A 340 7.69 1.79 -15.56
N ALA A 341 7.40 3.07 -15.40
CA ALA A 341 6.34 3.55 -14.53
C ALA A 341 4.94 3.40 -15.17
N PHE A 342 4.32 2.23 -14.98
CA PHE A 342 2.91 2.00 -15.27
C PHE A 342 2.09 1.80 -13.98
N PRO A 343 1.79 2.87 -13.23
CA PRO A 343 1.13 2.76 -11.92
C PRO A 343 -0.27 2.12 -12.00
N VAL A 344 -0.97 2.24 -13.14
CA VAL A 344 -2.32 1.69 -13.29
C VAL A 344 -2.38 0.16 -13.09
N ARG A 345 -1.28 -0.58 -13.30
CA ARG A 345 -1.21 -2.02 -12.96
C ARG A 345 -1.44 -2.30 -11.47
N PHE A 346 -1.20 -1.31 -10.61
CA PHE A 346 -1.37 -1.40 -9.17
C PHE A 346 -2.74 -0.91 -8.70
N SER A 347 -3.63 -0.44 -9.58
CA SER A 347 -5.01 -0.10 -9.22
C SER A 347 -5.77 -1.31 -8.69
N SER A 348 -6.38 -1.23 -7.50
CA SER A 348 -7.17 -2.30 -6.91
C SER A 348 -8.23 -2.87 -7.88
N PRO A 349 -9.06 -2.05 -8.55
CA PRO A 349 -9.99 -2.55 -9.57
C PRO A 349 -9.33 -3.29 -10.75
N ILE A 350 -8.14 -2.87 -11.18
CA ILE A 350 -7.40 -3.49 -12.30
C ILE A 350 -6.76 -4.81 -11.84
N VAL A 351 -6.18 -4.84 -10.64
CA VAL A 351 -5.62 -6.07 -10.04
C VAL A 351 -6.71 -7.13 -9.85
N GLU A 352 -7.89 -6.75 -9.36
CA GLU A 352 -8.99 -7.70 -9.17
C GLU A 352 -9.52 -8.23 -10.51
N LEU A 353 -9.61 -7.39 -11.53
CA LEU A 353 -9.97 -7.84 -12.88
C LEU A 353 -8.92 -8.80 -13.46
N LYS A 354 -7.63 -8.56 -13.23
CA LYS A 354 -6.57 -9.50 -13.62
C LYS A 354 -6.77 -10.87 -12.99
N LYS A 355 -7.06 -10.91 -11.69
CA LYS A 355 -7.33 -12.15 -10.97
C LYS A 355 -8.51 -12.93 -11.56
N LEU A 356 -9.63 -12.26 -11.87
CA LEU A 356 -10.78 -12.89 -12.52
C LEU A 356 -10.45 -13.44 -13.91
N ILE A 357 -9.58 -12.76 -14.67
CA ILE A 357 -9.09 -13.24 -15.97
C ILE A 357 -8.21 -14.49 -15.78
N ASP A 358 -7.27 -14.44 -14.83
CA ASP A 358 -6.34 -15.54 -14.53
C ASP A 358 -7.05 -16.79 -14.00
N ASP A 359 -8.10 -16.60 -13.20
CA ASP A 359 -8.95 -17.67 -12.67
C ASP A 359 -9.88 -18.27 -13.75
N GLY A 360 -9.93 -17.68 -14.96
CA GLY A 360 -10.71 -18.17 -16.09
C GLY A 360 -12.22 -17.89 -15.98
N GLU A 361 -12.61 -16.96 -15.11
CA GLU A 361 -14.01 -16.60 -14.83
C GLU A 361 -14.71 -15.98 -16.05
N LEU A 362 -13.95 -15.25 -16.88
CA LEU A 362 -14.46 -14.65 -18.12
C LEU A 362 -14.44 -15.63 -19.31
N GLY A 363 -13.80 -16.79 -19.17
CA GLY A 363 -13.51 -17.70 -20.29
C GLY A 363 -12.47 -17.12 -21.24
N GLU A 364 -12.54 -17.50 -22.53
CA GLU A 364 -11.68 -16.87 -23.55
C GLU A 364 -12.05 -15.40 -23.72
N ILE A 365 -11.05 -14.52 -23.68
CA ILE A 365 -11.22 -13.09 -23.96
C ILE A 365 -11.37 -12.90 -25.46
N ILE A 366 -12.36 -12.13 -25.87
CA ILE A 366 -12.70 -11.87 -27.28
C ILE A 366 -12.35 -10.44 -27.68
N ALA A 367 -12.63 -9.47 -26.79
CA ALA A 367 -12.37 -8.07 -27.09
C ALA A 367 -12.17 -7.21 -25.85
N PHE A 368 -11.50 -6.07 -26.06
CA PHE A 368 -11.43 -4.97 -25.11
C PHE A 368 -12.08 -3.70 -25.67
N ARG A 369 -12.69 -2.90 -24.81
CA ARG A 369 -12.95 -1.49 -25.10
C ARG A 369 -12.41 -0.64 -23.98
N THR A 370 -11.62 0.36 -24.33
CA THR A 370 -10.85 1.08 -23.34
C THR A 370 -10.86 2.57 -23.59
N THR A 371 -10.71 3.33 -22.52
CA THR A 371 -10.56 4.78 -22.55
C THR A 371 -9.42 5.17 -21.62
N ASN A 372 -8.72 6.24 -21.99
CA ASN A 372 -7.88 7.00 -21.09
C ASN A 372 -8.05 8.47 -21.49
N ARG A 373 -8.93 9.17 -20.77
CA ARG A 373 -9.33 10.54 -21.08
C ARG A 373 -8.97 11.52 -19.98
N GLY A 374 -7.92 12.30 -20.18
CA GLY A 374 -7.42 13.28 -19.23
C GLY A 374 -7.72 14.72 -19.60
N GLN A 375 -7.22 15.64 -18.77
CA GLN A 375 -7.01 17.04 -19.16
C GLN A 375 -5.72 17.17 -19.96
N ASN A 376 -5.63 18.21 -20.79
CA ASN A 376 -4.35 18.63 -21.35
C ASN A 376 -3.42 19.13 -20.21
N PRO A 377 -2.25 18.49 -19.98
CA PRO A 377 -1.34 18.89 -18.91
C PRO A 377 -0.66 20.25 -19.15
N GLY A 378 -0.51 20.66 -20.41
CA GLY A 378 0.25 21.85 -20.81
C GLY A 378 1.77 21.68 -20.61
N GLY A 379 2.50 22.80 -20.59
CA GLY A 379 3.95 22.80 -20.38
C GLY A 379 4.70 22.00 -21.45
N TRP A 380 5.66 21.17 -21.04
CA TRP A 380 6.46 20.36 -21.98
C TRP A 380 5.66 19.23 -22.65
N PHE A 381 4.51 18.81 -22.11
CA PHE A 381 3.67 17.78 -22.73
C PHE A 381 3.16 18.19 -24.11
N ILE A 382 2.94 19.49 -24.32
CA ILE A 382 2.47 20.04 -25.61
C ILE A 382 3.62 20.47 -26.52
N ASP A 383 4.87 20.28 -26.11
CA ASP A 383 6.05 20.51 -26.94
C ASP A 383 6.48 19.17 -27.56
N LYS A 384 6.26 19.02 -28.86
CA LYS A 384 6.51 17.78 -29.59
C LYS A 384 7.97 17.32 -29.50
N ASP A 385 8.94 18.24 -29.40
CA ASP A 385 10.35 17.89 -29.32
C ASP A 385 10.72 17.32 -27.94
N LEU A 386 9.99 17.72 -26.90
CA LEU A 386 10.17 17.26 -25.52
C LEU A 386 9.36 15.99 -25.23
N SER A 387 8.10 15.94 -25.68
CA SER A 387 7.16 14.86 -25.38
C SER A 387 7.19 13.71 -26.39
N GLY A 388 7.55 13.98 -27.65
CA GLY A 388 7.50 13.02 -28.77
C GLY A 388 6.09 12.76 -29.33
N GLY A 389 5.04 13.22 -28.65
CA GLY A 389 3.65 12.99 -29.01
C GLY A 389 2.71 13.53 -27.93
N GLY A 390 1.47 13.83 -28.30
CA GLY A 390 0.46 14.38 -27.42
C GLY A 390 -0.36 13.30 -26.73
N ALA A 391 -1.68 13.47 -26.70
CA ALA A 391 -2.58 12.58 -25.95
C ALA A 391 -2.44 11.11 -26.34
N VAL A 392 -2.22 10.80 -27.62
CA VAL A 392 -2.09 9.42 -28.09
C VAL A 392 -0.87 8.75 -27.48
N LEU A 393 0.30 9.38 -27.48
CA LEU A 393 1.49 8.83 -26.84
C LEU A 393 1.33 8.73 -25.32
N ASP A 394 0.84 9.81 -24.69
CA ASP A 394 0.72 9.93 -23.24
C ASP A 394 -0.23 8.90 -22.62
N HIS A 395 -1.35 8.61 -23.28
CA HIS A 395 -2.43 7.80 -22.72
C HIS A 395 -2.50 6.36 -23.24
N THR A 396 -2.12 6.12 -24.51
CA THR A 396 -2.18 4.78 -25.12
C THR A 396 -1.28 3.79 -24.38
N VAL A 397 -0.10 4.25 -23.94
CA VAL A 397 0.90 3.38 -23.31
C VAL A 397 0.37 2.66 -22.07
N HIS A 398 -0.42 3.33 -21.23
CA HIS A 398 -1.03 2.73 -20.05
C HIS A 398 -1.97 1.58 -20.38
N MET A 399 -2.80 1.75 -21.42
CA MET A 399 -3.84 0.78 -21.72
C MET A 399 -3.31 -0.39 -22.55
N VAL A 400 -2.35 -0.13 -23.43
CA VAL A 400 -1.59 -1.18 -24.11
C VAL A 400 -0.88 -2.06 -23.10
N ASP A 401 -0.23 -1.45 -22.11
CA ASP A 401 0.42 -2.16 -21.01
C ASP A 401 -0.56 -3.10 -20.27
N ILE A 402 -1.72 -2.60 -19.83
CA ILE A 402 -2.73 -3.41 -19.13
C ILE A 402 -3.25 -4.55 -20.00
N MET A 403 -3.64 -4.28 -21.25
CA MET A 403 -4.19 -5.32 -22.12
C MET A 403 -3.16 -6.41 -22.44
N ARG A 404 -1.90 -6.03 -22.66
CA ARG A 404 -0.78 -6.97 -22.82
C ARG A 404 -0.57 -7.80 -21.55
N TRP A 405 -0.59 -7.16 -20.38
CA TRP A 405 -0.45 -7.84 -19.09
C TRP A 405 -1.58 -8.85 -18.83
N TYR A 406 -2.81 -8.49 -19.19
CA TYR A 406 -3.97 -9.38 -19.05
C TYR A 406 -3.89 -10.61 -19.95
N LEU A 407 -3.49 -10.43 -21.21
CA LEU A 407 -3.46 -11.52 -22.16
C LEU A 407 -2.16 -12.33 -22.16
N GLY A 408 -1.03 -11.71 -21.81
CA GLY A 408 0.30 -12.24 -22.12
C GLY A 408 0.52 -12.36 -23.63
N LYS A 409 0.00 -11.41 -24.40
CA LYS A 409 -0.03 -11.41 -25.88
C LYS A 409 0.36 -10.07 -26.45
N GLU A 410 0.95 -10.09 -27.64
CA GLU A 410 1.38 -8.90 -28.36
C GLU A 410 0.34 -8.42 -29.36
N ILE A 411 0.31 -7.10 -29.58
CA ILE A 411 -0.48 -6.46 -30.63
C ILE A 411 0.26 -6.58 -31.96
N THR A 412 -0.43 -7.08 -32.98
CA THR A 412 0.10 -7.31 -34.33
C THR A 412 -0.37 -6.28 -35.35
N GLN A 413 -1.49 -5.59 -35.10
CA GLN A 413 -2.01 -4.57 -36.02
C GLN A 413 -2.60 -3.38 -35.27
N VAL A 414 -2.35 -2.19 -35.79
CA VAL A 414 -2.83 -0.91 -35.25
C VAL A 414 -3.46 -0.09 -36.38
N GLY A 415 -4.73 0.23 -36.24
CA GLY A 415 -5.43 1.26 -37.02
C GLY A 415 -5.70 2.46 -36.13
N ALA A 416 -5.57 3.69 -36.62
CA ALA A 416 -5.86 4.87 -35.82
C ALA A 416 -6.33 6.07 -36.64
N ILE A 417 -7.14 6.91 -35.99
CA ILE A 417 -7.36 8.31 -36.37
C ILE A 417 -6.76 9.14 -35.24
N VAL A 418 -5.87 10.06 -35.58
CA VAL A 418 -5.17 10.93 -34.63
C VAL A 418 -5.20 12.36 -35.15
N ASP A 419 -5.61 13.30 -34.30
CA ASP A 419 -5.74 14.71 -34.67
C ASP A 419 -5.76 15.62 -33.42
N SER A 420 -5.88 16.92 -33.65
CA SER A 420 -6.14 17.93 -32.61
C SER A 420 -7.58 18.46 -32.75
N TYR A 421 -8.45 18.10 -31.82
CA TYR A 421 -9.88 18.43 -31.85
C TYR A 421 -10.34 19.32 -30.69
N PHE A 422 -9.68 19.27 -29.53
CA PHE A 422 -10.17 19.89 -28.31
C PHE A 422 -9.47 21.20 -27.94
N HIS A 423 -8.23 21.40 -28.41
CA HIS A 423 -7.37 22.53 -28.08
C HIS A 423 -6.70 23.14 -29.32
N ASP A 424 -6.34 24.41 -29.22
CA ASP A 424 -5.55 25.12 -30.23
C ASP A 424 -4.06 24.95 -29.93
N ILE A 425 -3.50 23.77 -30.26
CA ILE A 425 -2.11 23.37 -30.02
C ILE A 425 -1.55 22.62 -31.23
N ASP A 426 -0.22 22.68 -31.41
CA ASP A 426 0.50 22.07 -32.56
C ASP A 426 0.92 20.62 -32.31
N ILE A 427 0.09 19.87 -31.58
CA ILE A 427 0.28 18.45 -31.23
C ILE A 427 -1.10 17.78 -31.12
N ASP A 428 -1.15 16.45 -31.20
CA ASP A 428 -2.42 15.74 -31.07
C ASP A 428 -3.00 15.85 -29.65
N ASP A 429 -4.31 15.93 -29.56
CA ASP A 429 -5.04 15.87 -28.29
C ASP A 429 -6.16 14.81 -28.28
N ALA A 430 -6.26 14.06 -29.38
CA ALA A 430 -7.27 13.03 -29.57
C ALA A 430 -6.80 11.91 -30.49
N GLY A 431 -7.09 10.67 -30.10
CA GLY A 431 -6.99 9.52 -30.97
C GLY A 431 -7.97 8.40 -30.64
N ILE A 432 -8.48 7.77 -31.69
CA ILE A 432 -9.27 6.54 -31.61
C ILE A 432 -8.51 5.44 -32.35
N LEU A 433 -8.15 4.38 -31.63
CA LEU A 433 -7.36 3.26 -32.13
C LEU A 433 -8.21 1.99 -32.22
N THR A 434 -7.96 1.19 -33.24
CA THR A 434 -8.37 -0.22 -33.33
C THR A 434 -7.13 -1.10 -33.32
N LEU A 435 -7.11 -2.13 -32.48
CA LEU A 435 -5.96 -3.00 -32.26
C LEU A 435 -6.35 -4.46 -32.49
N GLU A 436 -5.41 -5.25 -33.00
CA GLU A 436 -5.53 -6.71 -33.10
C GLU A 436 -4.32 -7.37 -32.45
N PHE A 437 -4.58 -8.37 -31.60
CA PHE A 437 -3.56 -9.20 -30.95
C PHE A 437 -3.21 -10.44 -31.77
N GLU A 438 -2.05 -11.03 -31.51
CA GLU A 438 -1.59 -12.24 -32.20
C GLU A 438 -2.53 -13.45 -32.10
N ASN A 439 -3.40 -13.47 -31.10
CA ASN A 439 -4.41 -14.52 -30.89
C ASN A 439 -5.79 -14.15 -31.43
N GLY A 440 -5.93 -13.06 -32.18
CA GLY A 440 -7.18 -12.60 -32.79
C GLY A 440 -8.09 -11.81 -31.86
N VAL A 441 -7.68 -11.53 -30.62
CA VAL A 441 -8.40 -10.58 -29.75
C VAL A 441 -8.32 -9.19 -30.36
N ILE A 442 -9.43 -8.47 -30.35
CA ILE A 442 -9.50 -7.09 -30.88
C ILE A 442 -9.73 -6.08 -29.75
N ALA A 443 -9.26 -4.85 -29.93
CA ALA A 443 -9.52 -3.78 -28.98
C ALA A 443 -9.83 -2.45 -29.65
N THR A 444 -10.60 -1.61 -28.96
CA THR A 444 -10.71 -0.18 -29.25
C THR A 444 -10.16 0.64 -28.10
N HIS A 445 -9.44 1.71 -28.41
CA HIS A 445 -8.91 2.64 -27.41
C HIS A 445 -9.20 4.10 -27.76
N ASP A 446 -9.68 4.86 -26.80
CA ASP A 446 -9.81 6.32 -26.88
C ASP A 446 -8.77 6.97 -25.95
N ALA A 447 -7.75 7.57 -26.57
CA ALA A 447 -6.71 8.34 -25.92
C ALA A 447 -6.95 9.82 -26.23
N SER A 448 -7.46 10.60 -25.29
CA SER A 448 -7.75 12.02 -25.54
C SER A 448 -7.58 12.90 -24.32
N TRP A 449 -7.13 14.13 -24.55
CA TRP A 449 -7.19 15.21 -23.56
C TRP A 449 -8.56 15.89 -23.56
N SER A 450 -9.63 15.12 -23.73
CA SER A 450 -10.99 15.66 -23.96
C SER A 450 -11.68 16.22 -22.71
N ARG A 451 -11.07 16.13 -21.52
CA ARG A 451 -11.65 16.66 -20.28
C ARG A 451 -11.37 18.15 -20.14
N PHE A 452 -12.41 18.92 -19.86
CA PHE A 452 -12.29 20.36 -19.56
C PHE A 452 -11.50 20.60 -18.27
N ALA A 453 -10.92 21.80 -18.13
CA ALA A 453 -10.10 22.22 -17.00
C ALA A 453 -10.82 22.17 -15.62
N GLU A 454 -12.16 22.18 -15.62
CA GLU A 454 -13.01 22.03 -14.44
C GLU A 454 -13.18 20.58 -13.99
N SER A 455 -12.80 19.62 -14.84
CA SER A 455 -12.79 18.21 -14.47
C SER A 455 -11.65 17.94 -13.47
N PRO A 456 -11.67 16.79 -12.79
CA PRO A 456 -10.48 16.24 -12.14
C PRO A 456 -9.40 15.95 -13.18
N MET A 457 -8.14 16.12 -12.79
CA MET A 457 -6.97 15.95 -13.67
C MET A 457 -6.84 14.52 -14.19
N TRP A 458 -7.09 13.57 -13.29
CA TRP A 458 -7.06 12.15 -13.56
C TRP A 458 -8.48 11.57 -13.45
N GLY A 459 -8.82 10.67 -14.37
CA GLY A 459 -10.09 9.96 -14.39
C GLY A 459 -10.39 9.38 -15.77
N ASP A 460 -11.34 8.45 -15.86
CA ASP A 460 -11.71 7.77 -17.12
C ASP A 460 -10.56 6.95 -17.75
N VAL A 461 -9.86 6.21 -16.89
CA VAL A 461 -9.06 5.05 -17.32
C VAL A 461 -9.95 3.82 -17.17
N THR A 462 -10.67 3.48 -18.22
CA THR A 462 -11.67 2.41 -18.18
C THR A 462 -11.33 1.28 -19.13
N ILE A 463 -11.76 0.08 -18.74
CA ILE A 463 -11.62 -1.14 -19.52
C ILE A 463 -12.89 -1.98 -19.42
N GLU A 464 -13.51 -2.25 -20.56
CA GLU A 464 -14.52 -3.29 -20.76
C GLU A 464 -13.81 -4.52 -21.33
N VAL A 465 -13.83 -5.64 -20.61
CA VAL A 465 -13.31 -6.93 -21.05
C VAL A 465 -14.49 -7.81 -21.43
N ILE A 466 -14.52 -8.24 -22.68
CA ILE A 466 -15.58 -9.09 -23.23
C ILE A 466 -15.01 -10.50 -23.37
N GLY A 467 -15.45 -11.39 -22.48
CA GLY A 467 -15.14 -12.82 -22.53
C GLY A 467 -16.32 -13.66 -23.02
N THR A 468 -16.04 -14.93 -23.32
CA THR A 468 -17.05 -15.91 -23.74
C THR A 468 -18.06 -16.27 -22.65
N LYS A 469 -17.70 -16.09 -21.37
CA LYS A 469 -18.59 -16.35 -20.22
C LYS A 469 -19.18 -15.08 -19.63
N GLN A 470 -18.40 -14.00 -19.56
CA GLN A 470 -18.79 -12.76 -18.87
C GLN A 470 -18.21 -11.53 -19.55
N THR A 471 -18.87 -10.39 -19.36
CA THR A 471 -18.34 -9.07 -19.70
C THR A 471 -18.19 -8.26 -18.42
N ILE A 472 -17.00 -7.70 -18.18
CA ILE A 472 -16.72 -6.88 -16.99
C ILE A 472 -16.30 -5.47 -17.43
N LYS A 473 -16.77 -4.46 -16.71
CA LYS A 473 -16.42 -3.05 -16.92
C LYS A 473 -15.77 -2.51 -15.66
N VAL A 474 -14.58 -1.96 -15.80
CA VAL A 474 -13.79 -1.40 -14.70
C VAL A 474 -13.37 0.02 -15.03
N ASP A 475 -13.32 0.87 -14.01
CA ASP A 475 -12.71 2.19 -14.02
C ASP A 475 -11.62 2.17 -12.95
N ALA A 476 -10.35 2.35 -13.37
CA ALA A 476 -9.19 2.27 -12.47
C ALA A 476 -9.22 3.33 -11.36
N TYR A 477 -9.96 4.41 -11.58
CA TYR A 477 -10.09 5.51 -10.63
C TYR A 477 -11.45 5.51 -9.93
N LYS A 478 -12.23 4.43 -9.97
CA LYS A 478 -13.62 4.43 -9.46
C LYS A 478 -13.74 4.70 -7.96
N GLU A 479 -12.71 4.38 -7.19
CA GLU A 479 -12.69 4.44 -5.72
C GLU A 479 -12.43 5.87 -5.19
N HIS A 480 -13.36 6.79 -5.49
CA HIS A 480 -13.31 8.17 -5.01
C HIS A 480 -14.67 8.73 -4.60
N PHE A 481 -14.64 9.74 -3.72
CA PHE A 481 -15.74 10.68 -3.55
C PHE A 481 -15.60 11.86 -4.50
N ARG A 482 -16.73 12.34 -5.01
CA ARG A 482 -16.79 13.64 -5.70
C ARG A 482 -17.03 14.74 -4.67
N MET A 483 -16.01 15.55 -4.43
CA MET A 483 -16.10 16.68 -3.53
C MET A 483 -16.33 17.96 -4.33
N PHE A 484 -17.37 18.71 -3.93
CA PHE A 484 -17.69 19.98 -4.56
C PHE A 484 -17.37 21.18 -3.66
N THR A 485 -16.60 22.13 -4.20
CA THR A 485 -16.13 23.31 -3.46
C THR A 485 -16.78 24.58 -4.03
N SER A 486 -17.19 25.50 -3.16
CA SER A 486 -17.69 26.81 -3.57
C SER A 486 -16.53 27.67 -4.11
N GLY A 487 -16.57 28.06 -5.39
CA GLY A 487 -15.53 28.87 -6.04
C GLY A 487 -15.15 28.39 -7.45
N LYS A 488 -13.99 28.85 -7.96
CA LYS A 488 -13.39 28.40 -9.23
C LYS A 488 -12.70 27.04 -8.97
N LYS A 489 -13.04 26.00 -9.73
CA LYS A 489 -12.89 24.55 -9.44
C LYS A 489 -13.84 24.02 -8.37
N SER A 490 -15.02 23.62 -8.84
CA SER A 490 -16.08 23.07 -8.01
C SER A 490 -16.10 21.55 -7.96
N LEU A 491 -15.20 20.79 -8.60
CA LEU A 491 -15.16 19.33 -8.51
C LEU A 491 -13.73 18.83 -8.29
N SER A 492 -13.56 17.99 -7.27
CA SER A 492 -12.33 17.25 -6.99
C SER A 492 -12.66 15.81 -6.65
N HIS A 493 -11.74 14.89 -6.92
CA HIS A 493 -11.84 13.49 -6.52
C HIS A 493 -11.02 13.27 -5.24
N VAL A 494 -11.67 12.76 -4.19
CA VAL A 494 -11.03 12.34 -2.95
C VAL A 494 -10.98 10.82 -2.97
N PHE A 495 -9.82 10.27 -3.27
CA PHE A 495 -9.61 8.83 -3.39
C PHE A 495 -9.63 8.15 -2.02
N TYR A 496 -10.30 7.00 -1.94
CA TYR A 496 -10.29 6.09 -0.78
C TYR A 496 -9.77 4.69 -1.14
N GLY A 497 -9.55 4.44 -2.44
CA GLY A 497 -8.88 3.24 -2.92
C GLY A 497 -7.39 3.22 -2.59
N ASN A 498 -6.68 2.26 -3.15
CA ASN A 498 -5.25 2.13 -2.92
C ASN A 498 -4.44 3.23 -3.65
N ASP A 499 -3.24 3.48 -3.14
CA ASP A 499 -2.27 4.38 -3.78
C ASP A 499 -1.47 3.59 -4.82
N MET A 500 -1.79 3.79 -6.09
CA MET A 500 -1.16 3.08 -7.22
C MET A 500 0.31 3.43 -7.39
N ASP A 501 0.68 4.68 -7.13
CA ASP A 501 2.07 5.14 -7.21
C ASP A 501 2.87 4.52 -6.07
N PHE A 502 2.30 4.44 -4.87
CA PHE A 502 2.92 3.69 -3.77
C PHE A 502 3.13 2.22 -4.12
N GLY A 503 2.15 1.56 -4.74
CA GLY A 503 2.29 0.17 -5.21
C GLY A 503 3.43 -0.01 -6.20
N LEU A 504 3.57 0.89 -7.18
CA LEU A 504 4.68 0.89 -8.14
C LEU A 504 6.04 1.07 -7.45
N ILE A 505 6.14 2.03 -6.54
CA ILE A 505 7.38 2.34 -5.82
C ILE A 505 7.77 1.19 -4.89
N GLN A 506 6.79 0.58 -4.21
CA GLN A 506 7.00 -0.59 -3.38
C GLN A 506 7.52 -1.77 -4.20
N ASP A 507 6.90 -2.07 -5.35
CA ASP A 507 7.38 -3.14 -6.25
C ASP A 507 8.82 -2.89 -6.68
N PHE A 508 9.17 -1.67 -7.11
CA PHE A 508 10.53 -1.33 -7.51
C PHE A 508 11.54 -1.53 -6.36
N VAL A 509 11.24 -1.02 -5.17
CA VAL A 509 12.10 -1.19 -3.99
C VAL A 509 12.28 -2.68 -3.66
N GLU A 510 11.23 -3.48 -3.72
CA GLU A 510 11.31 -4.92 -3.50
C GLU A 510 12.12 -5.63 -4.58
N CYS A 511 12.01 -5.22 -5.84
CA CYS A 511 12.82 -5.75 -6.95
C CYS A 511 14.31 -5.55 -6.68
N VAL A 512 14.70 -4.33 -6.30
CA VAL A 512 16.09 -4.01 -5.99
C VAL A 512 16.57 -4.77 -4.74
N LYS A 513 15.76 -4.83 -3.67
CA LYS A 513 16.11 -5.55 -2.44
C LYS A 513 16.31 -7.05 -2.67
N GLN A 514 15.48 -7.66 -3.51
CA GLN A 514 15.45 -9.11 -3.72
C GLN A 514 16.29 -9.55 -4.93
N GLY A 515 16.70 -8.61 -5.79
CA GLY A 515 17.35 -8.93 -7.07
C GLY A 515 16.43 -9.70 -8.02
N ARG A 516 15.12 -9.46 -7.97
CA ARG A 516 14.13 -10.07 -8.89
C ARG A 516 13.90 -9.16 -10.10
N GLU A 517 13.38 -9.74 -11.18
CA GLU A 517 12.91 -8.96 -12.32
C GLU A 517 11.72 -8.05 -11.91
N PRO A 518 11.63 -6.85 -12.49
CA PRO A 518 10.53 -5.94 -12.23
C PRO A 518 9.23 -6.48 -12.80
N SER A 519 8.12 -6.20 -12.10
CA SER A 519 6.78 -6.59 -12.58
C SER A 519 6.41 -5.90 -13.89
N ILE A 520 7.03 -4.74 -14.17
CA ILE A 520 6.91 -3.97 -15.40
C ILE A 520 8.31 -3.75 -15.97
N THR A 521 8.63 -4.46 -17.03
CA THR A 521 9.97 -4.46 -17.61
C THR A 521 10.16 -3.32 -18.62
N GLY A 522 11.41 -3.04 -18.99
CA GLY A 522 11.70 -2.19 -20.16
C GLY A 522 11.03 -2.69 -21.45
N LEU A 523 10.87 -4.01 -21.62
CA LEU A 523 10.17 -4.59 -22.76
C LEU A 523 8.69 -4.19 -22.77
N ASP A 524 8.04 -4.13 -21.60
CA ASP A 524 6.65 -3.67 -21.50
C ASP A 524 6.51 -2.21 -21.98
N GLY A 525 7.44 -1.34 -21.56
CA GLY A 525 7.51 0.04 -22.03
C GLY A 525 7.75 0.15 -23.53
N LEU A 526 8.67 -0.66 -24.08
CA LEU A 526 8.95 -0.69 -25.51
C LEU A 526 7.74 -1.13 -26.33
N LYS A 527 7.03 -2.19 -25.91
CA LYS A 527 5.85 -2.68 -26.62
C LYS A 527 4.68 -1.71 -26.56
N ALA A 528 4.52 -1.00 -25.44
CA ALA A 528 3.56 0.09 -25.34
C ALA A 528 3.91 1.24 -26.31
N LEU A 529 5.19 1.60 -26.41
CA LEU A 529 5.68 2.64 -27.31
C LEU A 529 5.51 2.25 -28.80
N GLU A 530 5.80 1.00 -29.18
CA GLU A 530 5.59 0.48 -30.54
C GLU A 530 4.16 0.70 -31.02
N VAL A 531 3.16 0.45 -30.16
CA VAL A 531 1.74 0.64 -30.49
C VAL A 531 1.38 2.12 -30.62
N ALA A 532 1.85 2.96 -29.70
CA ALA A 532 1.59 4.40 -29.75
C ALA A 532 2.20 5.04 -31.02
N LEU A 533 3.44 4.71 -31.37
CA LEU A 533 4.09 5.20 -32.59
C LEU A 533 3.44 4.63 -33.87
N ALA A 534 2.98 3.39 -33.84
CA ALA A 534 2.21 2.82 -34.94
C ALA A 534 0.85 3.50 -35.15
N ALA A 535 0.23 4.04 -34.10
CA ALA A 535 -1.00 4.81 -34.22
C ALA A 535 -0.78 6.11 -35.03
N TYR A 536 0.28 6.87 -34.72
CA TYR A 536 0.65 8.03 -35.54
C TYR A 536 0.89 7.66 -37.00
N LYS A 537 1.70 6.62 -37.22
CA LYS A 537 2.00 6.13 -38.56
C LYS A 537 0.76 5.65 -39.32
N SER A 538 -0.19 5.03 -38.62
CA SER A 538 -1.47 4.57 -39.19
C SER A 538 -2.32 5.76 -39.65
N SER A 539 -2.42 6.80 -38.82
CA SER A 539 -3.15 8.03 -39.15
C SER A 539 -2.54 8.73 -40.37
N GLU A 540 -1.21 8.88 -40.39
CA GLU A 540 -0.49 9.51 -41.51
C GLU A 540 -0.65 8.77 -42.86
N MET A 541 -0.74 7.44 -42.83
CA MET A 541 -0.91 6.65 -44.06
C MET A 541 -2.37 6.33 -44.42
N GLU A 542 -3.31 6.72 -43.56
CA GLU A 542 -4.74 6.38 -43.67
C GLU A 542 -5.00 4.86 -43.81
N ALA A 543 -4.18 4.03 -43.16
CA ALA A 543 -4.25 2.57 -43.24
C ALA A 543 -3.67 1.91 -41.99
N ALA A 544 -4.05 0.66 -41.74
CA ALA A 544 -3.55 -0.10 -40.59
C ALA A 544 -2.06 -0.46 -40.75
N VAL A 545 -1.31 -0.38 -39.64
CA VAL A 545 0.10 -0.73 -39.53
C VAL A 545 0.23 -2.10 -38.87
N ASN A 546 1.00 -3.01 -39.50
CA ASN A 546 1.35 -4.28 -38.88
C ASN A 546 2.65 -4.16 -38.09
N LEU A 547 2.64 -4.66 -36.86
CA LEU A 547 3.80 -4.73 -35.96
C LEU A 547 4.49 -6.09 -36.10
N VAL A 548 5.82 -6.09 -36.02
CA VAL A 548 6.62 -7.32 -36.08
C VAL A 548 6.71 -7.92 -34.67
N VAL A 549 6.02 -9.04 -34.46
CA VAL A 549 6.19 -9.83 -33.23
C VAL A 549 7.47 -10.65 -33.36
N LYS A 550 8.58 -10.12 -32.84
CA LYS A 550 9.79 -10.92 -32.61
C LYS A 550 9.47 -11.90 -31.48
N LYS A 551 9.60 -13.21 -31.72
CA LYS A 551 9.58 -14.20 -30.63
C LYS A 551 10.75 -13.90 -29.70
N VAL A 552 10.44 -13.44 -28.48
CA VAL A 552 11.41 -13.24 -27.40
C VAL A 552 11.74 -14.57 -26.77
#